data_AF-A0A2P5N1U2-F1
#
_entry.id   AF-A0A2P5N1U2-F1
#
_cell.length_a   1.000
_cell.length_b   1.000
_cell.length_c   1.000
_cell.angle_alpha   90.00
_cell.angle_beta   90.00
_cell.angle_gamma   90.00
#
_symmetry.space_group_name_H-M   'P 1'
#
loop_
_entity.id
_entity.type
_entity.pdbx_description
1 polymer ?
#
loop_
_entity_poly.entity_id
_entity_poly.type
_entity_poly.pdbx_seq_one_letter_code
_entity_poly.pdbx_strand_id
1 'polypeptide(L)' 'MKFGVGICLAIVVLWAGLALLQLWFSLLAIEVFIKISISAIVIIAAVLLVSLGIREYLSDKELKAKGFIDD' A
#
# COMPACT_ATOMS: atom_id res chain seq x y z
N MET A 1 2.15 11.32 8.33
CA MET A 1 1.29 11.23 7.12
C MET A 1 2.06 11.18 5.79
N LYS A 2 3.07 12.03 5.53
CA LYS A 2 3.69 12.13 4.18
C LYS A 2 4.51 10.92 3.71
N PHE A 3 5.21 10.23 4.62
CA PHE A 3 6.11 9.14 4.23
C PHE A 3 5.38 7.83 3.90
N GLY A 4 4.38 7.42 4.69
CA GLY A 4 3.66 6.14 4.46
C GLY A 4 2.87 6.10 3.17
N VAL A 5 2.09 7.16 2.89
CA VAL A 5 1.33 7.27 1.63
C VAL A 5 2.26 7.41 0.42
N GLY A 6 3.36 8.17 0.56
CA GLY A 6 4.35 8.32 -0.50
C GLY A 6 5.02 7.01 -0.91
N ILE A 7 5.36 6.15 0.07
CA ILE A 7 5.95 4.83 -0.18
C ILE A 7 4.94 3.89 -0.85
N CYS A 8 3.68 3.88 -0.40
CA CYS A 8 2.61 3.11 -1.05
C CYS A 8 2.43 3.51 -2.51
N LEU A 9 2.40 4.82 -2.78
CA LEU A 9 2.20 5.37 -4.12
C LEU A 9 3.38 5.02 -5.03
N ALA A 10 4.62 5.11 -4.52
CA ALA A 10 5.82 4.70 -5.25
C ALA A 10 5.80 3.20 -5.61
N ILE A 11 5.40 2.32 -4.67
CA ILE A 11 5.29 0.87 -4.91
C ILE A 11 4.22 0.58 -5.98
N VAL A 12 3.07 1.23 -5.91
CA VAL A 12 1.99 1.08 -6.92
C VAL A 12 2.45 1.54 -8.30
N VAL A 13 3.12 2.69 -8.39
CA VAL A 13 3.63 3.23 -9.65
C VAL A 13 4.70 2.32 -10.26
N LEU A 14 5.63 1.82 -9.44
CA LEU A 14 6.63 0.84 -9.87
C LEU A 14 5.98 -0.45 -10.39
N TRP A 15 4.98 -0.97 -9.68
CA TRP A 15 4.27 -2.18 -10.09
C TRP A 15 3.48 -1.97 -11.38
N ALA A 16 2.79 -0.83 -11.53
CA ALA A 16 2.06 -0.48 -12.75
C ALA A 16 2.99 -0.37 -13.97
N GLY A 17 4.18 0.22 -13.81
CA GLY A 17 5.20 0.28 -14.86
C GLY A 17 5.70 -1.12 -15.27
N LEU A 18 5.92 -2.00 -14.29
CA LEU A 18 6.32 -3.38 -14.55
C LEU A 18 5.20 -4.17 -15.27
N ALA A 19 3.93 -3.97 -14.88
CA ALA A 19 2.78 -4.60 -15.52
C ALA A 19 2.60 -4.14 -16.98
N LEU A 20 2.82 -2.86 -17.27
CA LEU A 20 2.81 -2.33 -18.63
C LEU A 20 3.94 -2.91 -19.48
N LEU A 21 5.16 -3.02 -18.93
CA LEU A 21 6.27 -3.65 -19.64
C LEU A 21 6.00 -5.12 -19.95
N GLN A 22 5.40 -5.85 -19.01
CA GLN A 22 5.00 -7.24 -19.24
C GLN A 22 3.97 -7.37 -20.37
N LEU A 23 3.00 -6.44 -20.46
CA LEU A 23 1.94 -6.49 -21.47
C LEU A 23 2.48 -6.37 -22.90
N TRP A 24 3.53 -5.57 -23.09
CA TRP A 24 4.12 -5.33 -24.42
C TRP A 24 5.25 -6.31 -24.78
N PHE A 25 6.05 -6.73 -23.81
CA PHE A 25 7.24 -7.55 -24.08
C PHE A 25 7.09 -9.03 -23.73
N SER A 26 6.04 -9.44 -23.00
CA SER A 26 5.85 -10.83 -22.54
C SER A 26 7.15 -11.45 -21.98
N LEU A 27 7.90 -10.67 -21.21
CA LEU A 27 9.25 -11.02 -20.71
C LEU A 27 9.23 -12.19 -19.72
N LEU A 28 8.10 -12.41 -19.06
CA LEU A 28 7.93 -13.43 -18.04
C LEU A 28 6.82 -14.41 -18.42
N ALA A 29 6.99 -15.68 -18.06
CA ALA A 29 5.94 -16.67 -18.15
C ALA A 29 4.71 -16.24 -17.33
N ILE A 30 3.51 -16.54 -17.83
CA ILE A 30 2.23 -16.16 -17.20
C ILE A 30 2.17 -16.56 -15.72
N GLU A 31 2.71 -17.73 -15.37
CA GLU A 31 2.77 -18.21 -13.98
C GLU A 31 3.63 -17.31 -13.09
N VAL A 32 4.76 -16.83 -13.59
CA VAL A 32 5.65 -15.93 -12.85
C VAL A 32 5.01 -14.57 -12.68
N PHE A 33 4.34 -14.06 -13.72
CA PHE A 33 3.64 -12.80 -13.66
C PHE A 33 2.47 -12.80 -12.67
N ILE A 34 1.69 -13.89 -12.62
CA ILE A 34 0.61 -14.04 -11.65
C ILE A 34 1.17 -14.09 -10.22
N LYS A 35 2.24 -14.85 -9.96
CA LYS A 35 2.89 -14.90 -8.64
C LYS A 35 3.38 -13.52 -8.19
N ILE A 36 4.01 -12.77 -9.09
CA ILE A 36 4.48 -11.41 -8.81
C ILE A 36 3.30 -10.47 -8.54
N SER A 37 2.25 -10.55 -9.35
CA SER A 37 1.04 -9.73 -9.16
C SER A 37 0.37 -9.97 -7.81
N ILE A 38 0.22 -11.24 -7.41
CA ILE A 38 -0.32 -11.59 -6.10
C ILE A 38 0.58 -11.06 -4.98
N SER A 39 1.91 -11.23 -5.10
CA SER A 39 2.85 -10.74 -4.10
C SER A 39 2.79 -9.21 -3.93
N ALA A 40 2.64 -8.47 -5.04
CA ALA A 40 2.52 -7.02 -5.02
C ALA A 40 1.21 -6.58 -4.36
N ILE A 41 0.10 -7.25 -4.64
CA ILE A 41 -1.19 -6.98 -3.98
C ILE A 41 -1.07 -7.20 -2.46
N VAL A 42 -0.41 -8.28 -2.03
CA VAL A 42 -0.20 -8.56 -0.60
C VAL A 42 0.63 -7.46 0.07
N ILE A 43 1.72 -7.01 -0.58
CA ILE A 43 2.55 -5.91 -0.07
C ILE A 43 1.74 -4.62 0.02
N ILE A 44 1.00 -4.27 -1.03
CA ILE A 44 0.15 -3.07 -1.04
C ILE A 44 -0.89 -3.14 0.08
N ALA A 45 -1.58 -4.28 0.23
CA ALA A 45 -2.57 -4.48 1.28
C ALA A 45 -1.95 -4.36 2.68
N ALA A 46 -0.78 -4.96 2.92
CA ALA A 46 -0.08 -4.87 4.20
C ALA A 46 0.32 -3.43 4.53
N VAL A 47 0.88 -2.68 3.56
CA VAL A 47 1.27 -1.29 3.78
C VAL A 47 0.03 -0.41 4.00
N LEU A 48 -1.07 -0.66 3.28
CA LEU A 48 -2.33 0.05 3.49
C LEU A 48 -2.92 -0.23 4.88
N LEU A 49 -2.92 -1.50 5.34
CA LEU A 49 -3.40 -1.88 6.68
C LEU A 49 -2.58 -1.19 7.78
N VAL A 50 -1.25 -1.21 7.67
CA VAL A 50 -0.37 -0.49 8.61
C VAL A 50 -0.62 1.01 8.54
N SER A 51 -0.74 1.58 7.34
CA SER A 51 -0.96 3.00 7.17
C SER A 51 -2.33 3.45 7.66
N LEU A 52 -3.38 2.64 7.51
CA LEU A 52 -4.71 2.86 8.07
C LEU A 52 -4.71 2.71 9.57
N GLY A 53 -4.08 1.66 10.12
CA GLY A 53 -3.95 1.44 11.55
C GLY A 53 -3.22 2.59 12.25
N ILE A 54 -2.14 3.12 11.66
CA ILE A 54 -1.47 4.32 12.16
C ILE A 54 -2.41 5.53 12.10
N ARG A 55 -3.23 5.66 11.05
CA ARG A 55 -4.16 6.76 10.87
C ARG A 55 -5.28 6.74 11.89
N GLU A 56 -5.84 5.56 12.14
CA GLU A 56 -6.85 5.29 13.14
C GLU A 56 -6.28 5.57 14.53
N TYR A 57 -5.07 5.07 14.83
CA TYR A 57 -4.38 5.33 16.09
C TYR A 57 -4.07 6.82 16.31
N LEU A 58 -3.66 7.55 15.25
CA LEU A 58 -3.42 8.99 15.35
C LEU A 58 -4.75 9.75 15.53
N SER A 59 -5.79 9.33 14.83
CA SER A 59 -7.14 9.92 14.92
C SER A 59 -7.74 9.71 16.32
N ASP A 60 -7.59 8.52 16.89
CA ASP A 60 -7.97 8.22 18.28
C ASP A 60 -7.23 9.12 19.27
N LYS A 61 -5.92 9.32 19.03
CA LYS A 61 -5.09 10.18 19.88
C LYS A 61 -5.49 11.65 19.77
N GLU A 62 -5.84 12.12 18.56
CA GLU A 62 -6.34 13.49 18.35
C GLU A 62 -7.74 13.70 18.94
N LEU A 63 -8.60 12.67 18.93
CA LEU A 63 -9.92 12.69 19.56
C LEU A 63 -9.84 12.70 21.09
N LYS A 64 -8.92 11.94 21.69
CA LYS A 64 -8.58 12.06 23.13
C LYS A 64 -7.99 13.43 23.47
N ALA A 65 -7.08 13.96 22.65
CA ALA A 65 -6.46 15.26 22.88
C ALA A 65 -7.44 16.45 22.77
N LYS A 66 -8.49 16.32 21.96
CA LYS A 66 -9.59 17.29 21.86
C LYS A 66 -10.67 17.13 22.93
N GLY A 67 -10.52 16.18 23.87
CA GLY A 67 -11.47 15.98 24.96
C GLY A 67 -12.83 15.42 24.54
N PHE A 68 -12.92 14.79 23.36
CA PHE A 68 -14.17 14.14 22.91
C PHE A 68 -14.35 12.73 23.48
N ILE A 69 -13.29 12.15 24.06
CA ILE A 69 -13.28 10.83 24.70
C ILE A 69 -12.59 10.99 26.06
N ASP A 70 -13.37 10.97 27.13
CA ASP A 70 -12.88 10.78 28.50
C ASP A 70 -12.49 9.31 28.74
N ASP A 71 -11.61 9.08 29.70
CA ASP A 71 -10.92 7.81 30.00
C ASP A 71 -11.81 6.55 30.02
#